data_AF-A0A357B4N9-F1
#
_entry.id   AF-A0A357B4N9-F1
#
_cell.length_a   1.000
_cell.length_b   1.000
_cell.length_c   1.000
_cell.angle_alpha   90.00
_cell.angle_beta   90.00
_cell.angle_gamma   90.00
#
_symmetry.space_group_name_H-M   'P 1'
#
loop_
_entity.id
_entity.type
_entity.pdbx_description
1 polymer ?
#
loop_
_entity_poly.entity_id
_entity_poly.type
_entity_poly.pdbx_seq_one_letter_code
_entity_poly.pdbx_strand_id
1 'polypeptide(L)'
;MVARIACVQRGEKWKKPEPKELLDNRSLVKWETSDPENPQGREILHIARELVRAANGGEPPTVLDPFAGGGAIPLEAGRIGCRAIANDYNPVAYLILRATCEFPQKYGRPGKVTLTPALSHREREYSRPLVKDQQEERDVSNVLVHDVEKWANWILERAREKIGHLYPPGKDSRPVIGYLWARTAPCSNPSCRAEIPLLRSLLVCNKKDKEGGSCHGY
;
A
#
# COMPACT_ATOMS: atom_id res chain seq x y z
N MET A 1 -16.71 6.02 -28.03
CA MET A 1 -16.77 7.41 -28.52
C MET A 1 -17.85 8.15 -27.73
N VAL A 2 -17.49 8.88 -26.68
CA VAL A 2 -18.02 10.23 -26.32
C VAL A 2 -17.03 10.84 -25.32
N ALA A 3 -15.93 11.39 -25.83
CA ALA A 3 -15.24 12.48 -25.15
C ALA A 3 -15.77 13.75 -25.83
N ARG A 4 -16.82 14.36 -25.27
CA ARG A 4 -17.18 15.72 -25.66
C ARG A 4 -16.55 16.65 -24.65
N ILE A 5 -15.34 17.05 -25.03
CA ILE A 5 -14.52 18.08 -24.43
C ILE A 5 -15.35 19.38 -24.43
N ALA A 6 -15.61 19.93 -23.25
CA ALA A 6 -15.94 21.36 -23.13
C ALA A 6 -14.66 22.13 -23.45
N CYS A 7 -14.40 22.28 -24.74
CA CYS A 7 -13.28 23.06 -25.24
C CYS A 7 -13.57 24.51 -24.89
N VAL A 8 -12.81 25.09 -23.96
CA VAL A 8 -12.84 26.55 -23.74
C VAL A 8 -12.24 27.16 -25.01
N GLN A 9 -13.10 27.50 -25.96
CA GLN A 9 -12.72 28.28 -27.14
C GLN A 9 -12.14 29.60 -26.63
N ARG A 10 -10.92 29.94 -27.09
CA ARG A 10 -10.23 31.19 -26.73
C ARG A 10 -11.17 32.38 -27.00
N GLY A 11 -11.68 32.99 -25.94
CA GLY A 11 -12.51 34.21 -26.00
C GLY A 11 -13.89 34.11 -25.37
N GLU A 12 -14.40 32.91 -25.03
CA GLU A 12 -15.70 32.79 -24.36
C GLU A 12 -15.60 32.86 -22.83
N LYS A 13 -16.53 33.57 -22.19
CA LYS A 13 -16.66 33.60 -20.72
C LYS A 13 -16.95 32.19 -20.21
N TRP A 14 -16.13 31.71 -19.27
CA TRP A 14 -16.28 30.40 -18.63
C TRP A 14 -17.70 30.18 -18.11
N LYS A 15 -18.38 29.15 -18.64
CA LYS A 15 -19.65 28.62 -18.12
C LYS A 15 -19.35 27.29 -17.45
N LYS A 16 -19.88 27.08 -16.24
CA LYS A 16 -19.76 25.82 -15.52
C LYS A 16 -20.42 24.70 -16.36
N PRO A 17 -19.68 23.63 -16.75
CA PRO A 17 -20.23 22.56 -17.58
C PRO A 17 -21.33 21.77 -16.84
N GLU A 18 -22.25 21.18 -17.60
CA GLU A 18 -23.36 20.40 -17.04
C GLU A 18 -22.84 19.09 -16.41
N PRO A 19 -23.49 18.55 -15.35
CA PRO A 19 -22.99 17.35 -14.64
C PRO A 19 -22.76 16.10 -15.52
N LYS A 20 -23.50 15.97 -16.63
CA LYS A 20 -23.34 14.90 -17.63
C LYS A 20 -22.10 15.04 -18.52
N GLU A 21 -21.51 16.23 -18.53
CA GLU A 21 -20.31 16.60 -19.28
C GLU A 21 -19.06 16.59 -18.38
N LEU A 22 -19.25 16.35 -17.08
CA LEU A 22 -18.19 16.12 -16.12
C LEU A 22 -17.71 14.67 -16.22
N LEU A 23 -16.41 14.48 -16.04
CA LEU A 23 -15.80 13.16 -15.89
C LEU A 23 -16.46 12.43 -14.71
N ASP A 24 -17.00 11.23 -14.93
CA ASP A 24 -17.55 10.41 -13.84
C ASP A 24 -16.42 10.04 -12.87
N ASN A 25 -16.54 10.49 -11.61
CA ASN A 25 -15.60 10.19 -10.53
C ASN A 25 -15.35 8.68 -10.36
N ARG A 26 -16.31 7.83 -10.73
CA ARG A 26 -16.13 6.36 -10.71
C ARG A 26 -15.07 5.88 -11.68
N SER A 27 -14.75 6.67 -12.70
CA SER A 27 -13.69 6.37 -13.67
C SER A 27 -12.31 6.65 -13.08
N LEU A 28 -12.19 7.57 -12.11
CA LEU A 28 -10.91 7.90 -11.46
C LEU A 28 -10.50 6.88 -10.39
N VAL A 29 -11.48 6.23 -9.75
CA VAL A 29 -11.22 5.29 -8.63
C VAL A 29 -10.95 3.85 -9.08
N LYS A 30 -11.07 3.57 -10.37
CA LYS A 30 -10.78 2.24 -10.93
C LYS A 30 -9.28 1.96 -10.87
N TRP A 31 -8.93 0.75 -10.46
CA TRP A 31 -7.53 0.31 -10.39
C TRP A 31 -6.85 0.44 -11.75
N GLU A 32 -7.56 0.06 -12.80
CA GLU A 32 -7.12 0.10 -14.19
C GLU A 32 -6.79 1.52 -14.67
N THR A 33 -7.34 2.56 -14.02
CA THR A 33 -7.02 3.96 -14.35
C THR A 33 -5.62 4.34 -13.87
N SER A 34 -5.09 3.65 -12.86
CA SER A 34 -3.74 3.88 -12.34
C SER A 34 -2.66 3.07 -13.06
N ASP A 35 -3.05 2.15 -13.95
CA ASP A 35 -2.12 1.34 -14.75
C ASP A 35 -1.49 2.19 -15.87
N PRO A 36 -0.16 2.41 -15.87
CA PRO A 36 0.52 3.17 -16.93
C PRO A 36 0.39 2.55 -18.32
N GLU A 37 0.19 1.24 -18.39
CA GLU A 37 0.04 0.50 -19.65
C GLU A 37 -1.38 0.58 -20.21
N ASN A 38 -2.36 1.04 -19.43
CA ASN A 38 -3.74 1.19 -19.87
C ASN A 38 -3.96 2.53 -20.59
N PRO A 39 -4.18 2.53 -21.93
CA PRO A 39 -4.36 3.76 -22.69
C PRO A 39 -5.61 4.55 -22.26
N GLN A 40 -6.69 3.84 -21.91
CA GLN A 40 -7.93 4.48 -21.48
C GLN A 40 -7.75 5.15 -20.11
N GLY A 41 -7.03 4.51 -19.19
CA GLY A 41 -6.71 5.08 -17.88
C GLY A 41 -5.91 6.38 -17.99
N ARG A 42 -4.89 6.38 -18.87
CA ARG A 42 -4.10 7.59 -19.15
C ARG A 42 -4.94 8.73 -19.70
N GLU A 43 -5.87 8.44 -20.61
CA GLU A 43 -6.77 9.46 -21.18
C GLU A 43 -7.71 10.03 -20.12
N ILE A 44 -8.26 9.19 -19.23
CA ILE A 44 -9.08 9.63 -18.10
C ILE A 44 -8.31 10.60 -17.20
N LEU A 45 -7.06 10.27 -16.86
CA LEU A 45 -6.20 11.14 -16.04
C LEU A 45 -5.80 12.43 -16.77
N HIS A 46 -5.56 12.35 -18.07
CA HIS A 46 -5.30 13.53 -18.89
C HIS A 46 -6.49 14.50 -18.88
N ILE A 47 -7.69 13.99 -19.15
CA ILE A 47 -8.93 14.77 -19.11
C ILE A 47 -9.13 15.38 -17.72
N ALA A 48 -8.91 14.62 -16.65
CA ALA A 48 -9.04 15.14 -15.28
C ALA A 48 -8.11 16.33 -15.02
N ARG A 49 -6.84 16.24 -15.44
CA ARG A 49 -5.85 17.33 -15.33
C ARG A 49 -6.28 18.57 -16.08
N GLU A 50 -6.80 18.42 -17.30
CA GLU A 50 -7.27 19.53 -18.12
C GLU A 50 -8.52 20.19 -17.54
N LEU A 51 -9.46 19.40 -17.00
CA LEU A 51 -10.63 19.93 -16.30
C LEU A 51 -10.23 20.71 -15.04
N VAL A 52 -9.28 20.19 -14.26
CA VAL A 52 -8.74 20.88 -13.08
C VAL A 52 -8.10 22.22 -13.48
N ARG A 53 -7.26 22.24 -14.51
CA ARG A 53 -6.65 23.48 -15.03
C ARG A 53 -7.70 24.48 -15.50
N ALA A 54 -8.65 24.04 -16.33
CA ALA A 54 -9.71 24.88 -16.86
C ALA A 54 -10.57 25.52 -15.76
N ALA A 55 -10.84 24.78 -14.69
CA ALA A 55 -11.59 25.29 -13.53
C ALA A 55 -10.80 26.28 -12.66
N ASN A 56 -9.46 26.33 -12.77
CA ASN A 56 -8.57 27.12 -11.93
C ASN A 56 -7.77 28.18 -12.71
N GLY A 57 -8.36 28.73 -13.77
CA GLY A 57 -7.74 29.84 -14.53
C GLY A 57 -6.55 29.42 -15.40
N GLY A 58 -6.50 28.14 -15.80
CA GLY A 58 -5.46 27.58 -16.66
C GLY A 58 -4.31 26.90 -15.90
N GLU A 59 -4.21 27.10 -14.60
CA GLU A 59 -3.15 26.54 -13.76
C GLU A 59 -3.70 25.52 -12.76
N PRO A 60 -2.97 24.43 -12.46
CA PRO A 60 -3.40 23.50 -11.42
C PRO A 60 -3.28 24.15 -10.03
N PRO A 61 -4.28 23.96 -9.15
CA PRO A 61 -4.27 24.55 -7.82
C PRO A 61 -3.22 23.89 -6.92
N THR A 62 -2.87 24.59 -5.84
CA THR A 62 -2.08 24.03 -4.74
C THR A 62 -3.00 23.49 -3.67
N VAL A 63 -2.82 22.22 -3.29
CA VAL A 63 -3.60 21.54 -2.25
C VAL A 63 -2.73 21.44 -1.00
N LEU A 64 -3.22 21.97 0.12
CA LEU A 64 -2.58 21.83 1.43
C LEU A 64 -3.35 20.81 2.26
N ASP A 65 -2.64 19.79 2.76
CA ASP A 65 -3.16 18.81 3.71
C ASP A 65 -2.28 18.77 4.98
N PRO A 66 -2.68 19.48 6.06
CA PRO A 66 -1.88 19.55 7.29
C PRO A 66 -2.01 18.33 8.20
N PHE A 67 -2.89 17.38 7.88
CA PHE A 67 -3.16 16.16 8.66
C PHE A 67 -3.21 14.94 7.74
N ALA A 68 -2.18 14.80 6.91
CA ALA A 68 -2.24 13.93 5.74
C ALA A 68 -2.24 12.43 6.07
N GLY A 69 -1.88 12.04 7.29
CA GLY A 69 -1.89 10.64 7.71
C GLY A 69 -1.06 9.78 6.78
N GLY A 70 -1.71 8.84 6.09
CA GLY A 70 -1.08 7.96 5.11
C GLY A 70 -0.77 8.59 3.74
N GLY A 71 -1.24 9.80 3.46
CA GLY A 71 -0.95 10.53 2.22
C GLY A 71 -1.95 10.34 1.07
N ALA A 72 -3.18 9.88 1.35
CA ALA A 72 -4.18 9.66 0.30
C ALA A 72 -4.52 10.95 -0.48
N ILE A 73 -4.82 12.05 0.21
CA ILE A 73 -5.14 13.34 -0.43
C ILE A 73 -3.97 13.87 -1.27
N PRO A 74 -2.73 14.00 -0.75
CA PRO A 74 -1.62 14.51 -1.56
C PRO A 74 -1.26 13.58 -2.73
N LEU A 75 -1.38 12.27 -2.58
CA LEU A 75 -1.18 11.31 -3.68
C LEU A 75 -2.19 11.54 -4.81
N GLU A 76 -3.48 11.63 -4.46
CA GLU A 76 -4.56 11.84 -5.41
C GLU A 76 -4.51 13.22 -6.08
N ALA A 77 -4.20 14.26 -5.30
CA ALA A 77 -3.98 15.61 -5.81
C ALA A 77 -2.85 15.62 -6.86
N GLY A 78 -1.72 14.96 -6.57
CA GLY A 78 -0.64 14.79 -7.55
C GLY A 78 -1.08 14.02 -8.79
N ARG A 79 -1.89 12.97 -8.64
CA ARG A 79 -2.39 12.15 -9.75
C ARG A 79 -3.18 12.97 -10.78
N ILE A 80 -4.01 13.90 -10.30
CA ILE A 80 -4.80 14.83 -11.14
C ILE A 80 -4.07 16.14 -11.47
N GLY A 81 -2.76 16.22 -11.21
CA GLY A 81 -1.90 17.33 -11.64
C GLY A 81 -1.84 18.54 -10.71
N CYS A 82 -2.47 18.48 -9.53
CA CYS A 82 -2.37 19.53 -8.51
C CYS A 82 -0.99 19.50 -7.83
N ARG A 83 -0.56 20.65 -7.33
CA ARG A 83 0.62 20.72 -6.46
C ARG A 83 0.20 20.44 -5.02
N ALA A 84 0.60 19.30 -4.46
CA ALA A 84 0.29 18.97 -3.08
C ALA A 84 1.39 19.42 -2.10
N ILE A 85 0.99 20.03 -0.99
CA ILE A 85 1.81 20.29 0.19
C ILE A 85 1.16 19.54 1.33
N ALA A 86 1.89 18.65 1.99
CA ALA A 86 1.33 17.83 3.04
C ALA A 86 2.25 17.74 4.25
N ASN A 87 1.66 17.62 5.43
CA ASN A 87 2.34 17.40 6.69
C ASN A 87 1.52 16.47 7.59
N ASP A 88 2.20 15.85 8.55
CA ASP A 88 1.55 15.22 9.69
C ASP A 88 2.46 15.38 10.92
N TYR A 89 1.86 15.61 12.09
CA TYR A 89 2.62 15.76 13.34
C TYR A 89 3.10 14.42 13.89
N ASN A 90 2.34 13.34 13.68
CA ASN A 90 2.71 12.02 14.18
C ASN A 90 3.91 11.49 13.37
N PRO A 91 5.06 11.18 14.00
CA PRO A 91 6.26 10.75 13.29
C PRO A 91 6.07 9.47 12.48
N VAL A 92 5.18 8.56 12.93
CA VAL A 92 4.83 7.35 12.18
C VAL A 92 4.04 7.70 10.93
N ALA A 93 3.01 8.54 11.06
CA ALA A 93 2.22 9.00 9.93
C ALA A 93 3.06 9.80 8.93
N TYR A 94 3.92 10.70 9.42
CA TYR A 94 4.86 11.45 8.59
C TYR A 94 5.78 10.54 7.76
N LEU A 95 6.31 9.46 8.35
CA LEU A 95 7.13 8.51 7.61
C LEU A 95 6.32 7.78 6.53
N ILE A 96 5.08 7.36 6.85
CA ILE A 96 4.17 6.72 5.89
C ILE A 96 3.84 7.69 4.76
N LEU A 97 3.50 8.95 5.07
CA LEU A 97 3.23 10.00 4.10
C LEU A 97 4.38 10.15 3.08
N ARG A 98 5.63 10.21 3.56
CA ARG A 98 6.81 10.26 2.68
C ARG A 98 6.98 8.97 1.88
N ALA A 99 6.74 7.82 2.49
CA ALA A 99 6.78 6.52 1.80
C ALA A 99 5.71 6.38 0.71
N THR A 100 4.55 7.03 0.88
CA THR A 100 3.48 7.05 -0.12
C THR A 100 3.76 8.03 -1.25
N CYS A 101 4.15 9.27 -0.92
CA CYS A 101 4.17 10.37 -1.91
C CYS A 101 5.56 10.72 -2.43
N GLU A 102 6.61 10.59 -1.61
CA GLU A 102 7.95 11.11 -1.92
C GLU A 102 8.92 10.01 -2.35
N PHE A 103 9.00 8.92 -1.60
CA PHE A 103 10.02 7.89 -1.80
C PHE A 103 9.89 7.15 -3.14
N PRO A 104 8.69 6.74 -3.61
CA PRO A 104 8.55 6.08 -4.90
C PRO A 104 9.02 6.97 -6.05
N GLN A 105 8.74 8.29 -5.97
CA GLN A 105 9.14 9.24 -7.00
C GLN A 105 10.66 9.51 -7.00
N LYS A 106 11.29 9.56 -5.82
CA LYS A 106 12.73 9.84 -5.70
C LYS A 106 13.62 8.61 -5.91
N TYR A 107 13.18 7.45 -5.41
CA TYR A 107 14.02 6.25 -5.27
C TYR A 107 13.48 5.05 -6.06
N GLY A 108 12.25 5.11 -6.58
CA GLY A 108 11.64 4.05 -7.39
C GLY A 108 12.18 3.96 -8.83
N ARG A 109 13.50 4.03 -8.99
CA ARG A 109 14.20 4.01 -10.27
C ARG A 109 15.18 2.85 -10.35
N PRO A 110 15.54 2.37 -11.56
CA PRO A 110 16.63 1.44 -11.73
C PRO A 110 17.94 2.03 -11.22
N GLY A 111 18.82 1.17 -10.72
CA GLY A 111 20.12 1.61 -10.21
C GLY A 111 20.96 0.48 -9.66
N LYS A 112 22.16 0.84 -9.19
CA LYS A 112 23.09 -0.09 -8.57
C LYS A 112 22.90 -0.13 -7.06
N VAL A 113 22.89 -1.32 -6.51
CA VAL A 113 22.85 -1.56 -5.07
C VAL A 113 24.07 -2.34 -4.63
N THR A 114 24.61 -1.96 -3.48
CA THR A 114 25.71 -2.68 -2.84
C THR A 114 25.14 -3.85 -2.06
N LEU A 115 25.56 -5.07 -2.41
CA LEU A 115 25.27 -6.24 -1.63
C LEU A 115 26.16 -6.25 -0.38
N THR A 116 25.59 -5.78 0.72
CA THR A 116 26.14 -6.10 2.04
C THR A 116 25.62 -7.49 2.41
N PRO A 117 26.49 -8.47 2.75
CA PRO A 117 26.04 -9.72 3.33
C PRO A 117 25.05 -9.44 4.47
N ALA A 118 23.99 -10.24 4.57
CA ALA A 118 23.08 -10.22 5.71
C ALA A 118 23.85 -10.72 6.93
N LEU A 119 24.70 -9.86 7.51
CA LEU A 119 25.44 -10.16 8.72
C LEU A 119 24.44 -10.48 9.82
N SER A 120 24.62 -11.63 10.45
CA SER A 120 23.93 -12.01 11.67
C SER A 120 24.20 -10.97 12.75
N HIS A 121 23.31 -10.89 13.73
CA HIS A 121 23.42 -9.96 14.85
C HIS A 121 24.78 -9.97 15.55
N ARG A 122 25.31 -11.18 15.77
CA ARG A 122 26.62 -11.39 16.39
C ARG A 122 27.76 -10.78 15.60
N GLU A 123 27.63 -10.74 14.28
CA GLU A 123 28.69 -10.23 13.41
C GLU A 123 28.70 -8.70 13.42
N ARG A 124 27.56 -8.01 13.49
CA ARG A 124 27.52 -6.53 13.44
C ARG A 124 28.05 -5.84 14.70
N GLU A 125 27.86 -6.44 15.87
CA GLU A 125 28.29 -5.85 17.15
C GLU A 125 29.83 -5.92 17.34
N TYR A 126 30.51 -6.80 16.59
CA TYR A 126 31.97 -6.99 16.62
C TYR A 126 32.67 -6.72 15.27
N SER A 127 31.94 -6.36 14.21
CA SER A 127 32.52 -6.10 12.90
C SER A 127 33.32 -4.80 12.91
N ARG A 128 34.64 -4.93 12.75
CA ARG A 128 35.51 -3.86 12.22
C ARG A 128 34.91 -3.29 10.92
N PRO A 129 35.24 -2.03 10.54
CA PRO A 129 34.80 -1.49 9.26
C PRO A 129 35.18 -2.47 8.14
N LEU A 130 34.16 -2.96 7.45
CA LEU A 130 34.28 -3.93 6.37
C LEU A 130 35.32 -3.44 5.36
N VAL A 131 36.26 -4.30 5.03
CA VAL A 131 37.26 -4.09 3.98
C VAL A 131 36.49 -3.82 2.67
N LYS A 132 36.84 -2.74 1.95
CA LYS A 132 36.16 -2.28 0.73
C LYS A 132 36.11 -3.31 -0.41
N ASP A 133 36.92 -4.37 -0.36
CA ASP A 133 37.20 -5.28 -1.48
C ASP A 133 36.15 -6.38 -1.73
N GLN A 134 35.06 -6.48 -0.96
CA GLN A 134 34.04 -7.52 -1.15
C GLN A 134 32.63 -6.97 -1.38
N GLN A 135 32.51 -5.73 -1.85
CA GLN A 135 31.22 -5.16 -2.21
C GLN A 135 30.89 -5.51 -3.66
N GLU A 136 30.06 -6.53 -3.85
CA GLU A 136 29.43 -6.79 -5.14
C GLU A 136 28.35 -5.71 -5.40
N GLU A 137 28.50 -4.98 -6.49
CA GLU A 137 27.45 -4.14 -7.03
C GLU A 137 26.55 -4.97 -7.95
N ARG A 138 25.23 -4.84 -7.77
CA ARG A 138 24.25 -5.40 -8.71
C ARG A 138 23.32 -4.31 -9.23
N ASP A 139 23.02 -4.40 -10.51
CA ASP A 139 21.96 -3.60 -11.12
C ASP A 139 20.60 -4.20 -10.76
N VAL A 140 19.70 -3.35 -10.27
CA VAL A 140 18.32 -3.70 -9.94
C VAL A 140 17.36 -2.82 -10.73
N SER A 141 16.21 -3.38 -11.09
CA SER A 141 15.14 -2.65 -11.80
C SER A 141 14.53 -1.54 -10.96
N ASN A 142 14.52 -1.68 -9.63
CA ASN A 142 14.00 -0.67 -8.71
C ASN A 142 14.75 -0.72 -7.36
N VAL A 143 15.50 0.35 -7.06
CA VAL A 143 16.31 0.45 -5.84
C VAL A 143 15.43 0.47 -4.59
N LEU A 144 14.31 1.22 -4.59
CA LEU A 144 13.41 1.30 -3.45
C LEU A 144 12.80 -0.07 -3.10
N VAL A 145 12.35 -0.83 -4.11
CA VAL A 145 11.78 -2.17 -3.90
C VAL A 145 12.81 -3.09 -3.27
N HIS A 146 14.03 -3.11 -3.82
CA HIS A 146 15.13 -3.90 -3.27
C HIS A 146 15.41 -3.55 -1.79
N ASP A 147 15.47 -2.26 -1.46
CA ASP A 147 15.75 -1.82 -0.09
C ASP A 147 14.61 -2.16 0.87
N VAL A 148 13.35 -1.98 0.44
CA VAL A 148 12.18 -2.39 1.23
C VAL A 148 12.22 -3.88 1.53
N GLU A 149 12.48 -4.73 0.53
CA GLU A 149 12.60 -6.18 0.72
C GLU A 149 13.74 -6.55 1.67
N LYS A 150 14.92 -5.94 1.48
CA LYS A 150 16.10 -6.15 2.33
C LYS A 150 15.80 -5.86 3.79
N TRP A 151 15.25 -4.68 4.08
CA TRP A 151 14.96 -4.27 5.46
C TRP A 151 13.75 -4.99 6.05
N ALA A 152 12.73 -5.29 5.24
CA ALA A 152 11.59 -6.10 5.68
C ALA A 152 12.03 -7.50 6.12
N ASN A 153 12.88 -8.17 5.33
CA ASN A 153 13.45 -9.47 5.70
C ASN A 153 14.32 -9.37 6.95
N TRP A 154 15.12 -8.31 7.09
CA TRP A 154 15.90 -8.10 8.31
C TRP A 154 15.02 -7.92 9.56
N ILE A 155 13.92 -7.17 9.46
CA ILE A 155 12.94 -7.02 10.56
C ILE A 155 12.27 -8.38 10.84
N LEU A 156 11.89 -9.11 9.80
CA LEU A 156 11.22 -10.41 9.90
C LEU A 156 12.06 -11.43 10.65
N GLU A 157 13.34 -11.58 10.31
CA GLU A 157 14.24 -12.51 11.00
C GLU A 157 14.40 -12.14 12.48
N ARG A 158 14.52 -10.85 12.79
CA ARG A 158 14.58 -10.39 14.19
C ARG A 158 13.29 -10.63 14.97
N ALA A 159 12.14 -10.47 14.31
CA ALA A 159 10.87 -10.79 14.91
C ALA A 159 10.77 -12.30 15.19
N ARG A 160 11.19 -13.14 14.24
CA ARG A 160 11.25 -14.61 14.43
C ARG A 160 12.14 -15.00 15.61
N GLU A 161 13.34 -14.43 15.72
CA GLU A 161 14.26 -14.68 16.85
C GLU A 161 13.63 -14.29 18.20
N LYS A 162 13.03 -13.09 18.27
CA LYS A 162 12.53 -12.54 19.55
C LYS A 162 11.22 -13.16 20.01
N ILE A 163 10.27 -13.34 19.10
CA ILE A 163 8.88 -13.68 19.43
C ILE A 163 8.35 -14.88 18.65
N GLY A 164 9.16 -15.51 17.78
CA GLY A 164 8.72 -16.66 16.98
C GLY A 164 8.26 -17.85 17.83
N HIS A 165 8.83 -18.04 19.02
CA HIS A 165 8.41 -19.07 19.98
C HIS A 165 6.96 -18.87 20.49
N LEU A 166 6.42 -17.66 20.44
CA LEU A 166 5.02 -17.37 20.79
C LEU A 166 4.04 -17.78 19.68
N TYR A 167 4.56 -18.02 18.47
CA TYR A 167 3.78 -18.34 17.28
C TYR A 167 4.29 -19.64 16.63
N PRO A 168 4.10 -20.79 17.30
CA PRO A 168 4.57 -22.06 16.78
C PRO A 168 3.92 -22.39 15.43
N PRO A 169 4.60 -23.14 14.56
CA PRO A 169 4.02 -23.60 13.30
C PRO A 169 2.81 -24.50 13.55
N GLY A 170 1.92 -24.58 12.55
CA GLY A 170 0.78 -25.48 12.58
C GLY A 170 1.19 -26.95 12.66
N LYS A 171 0.23 -27.85 12.90
CA LYS A 171 0.46 -29.31 12.95
C LYS A 171 1.11 -29.86 11.66
N ASP A 172 0.94 -29.16 10.55
CA ASP A 172 1.53 -29.43 9.23
C ASP A 172 2.90 -28.77 9.01
N SER A 173 3.51 -28.23 10.07
CA SER A 173 4.76 -27.45 10.04
C SER A 173 4.69 -26.17 9.18
N ARG A 174 3.48 -25.70 8.82
CA ARG A 174 3.31 -24.46 8.06
C ARG A 174 3.19 -23.24 8.99
N PRO A 175 3.58 -22.03 8.53
CA PRO A 175 3.37 -20.80 9.29
C PRO A 175 1.88 -20.55 9.57
N VAL A 176 1.54 -20.29 10.84
CA VAL A 176 0.18 -19.88 11.22
C VAL A 176 -0.02 -18.42 10.86
N ILE A 177 -0.91 -18.15 9.91
CA ILE A 177 -1.19 -16.79 9.41
C ILE A 177 -2.15 -15.99 10.29
N GLY A 178 -2.83 -16.65 11.24
CA GLY A 178 -3.78 -15.99 12.12
C GLY A 178 -4.27 -16.89 13.24
N TYR A 179 -4.62 -16.26 14.36
CA TYR A 179 -5.21 -16.89 15.53
C TYR A 179 -6.61 -16.32 15.73
N LEU A 180 -7.57 -17.19 16.06
CA LEU A 180 -8.90 -16.79 16.47
C LEU A 180 -9.02 -16.99 17.97
N TRP A 181 -9.27 -15.91 18.70
CA TRP A 181 -9.59 -15.97 20.13
C TRP A 181 -11.10 -15.94 20.31
N ALA A 182 -11.64 -16.96 20.99
CA ALA A 182 -13.06 -17.07 21.32
C ALA A 182 -13.21 -17.34 22.82
N ARG A 183 -14.25 -16.77 23.43
CA ARG A 183 -14.71 -17.24 24.74
C ARG A 183 -15.36 -18.61 24.55
N THR A 184 -15.17 -19.53 25.49
CA THR A 184 -15.83 -20.84 25.47
C THR A 184 -16.98 -20.87 26.47
N ALA A 185 -17.99 -21.70 26.19
CA ALA A 185 -19.05 -22.05 27.12
C ALA A 185 -19.25 -23.57 27.14
N PRO A 186 -19.65 -24.17 28.27
CA PRO A 186 -19.93 -25.60 28.32
C PRO A 186 -21.10 -25.94 27.40
N CYS A 187 -21.01 -27.09 26.74
CA CYS A 187 -22.08 -27.63 25.90
C CYS A 187 -23.37 -27.75 26.72
N SER A 188 -24.48 -27.25 26.18
CA SER A 188 -25.80 -27.32 26.82
C SER A 188 -26.28 -28.76 27.05
N ASN A 189 -25.69 -29.75 26.36
CA ASN A 189 -25.96 -31.16 26.61
C ASN A 189 -25.14 -31.65 27.83
N PRO A 190 -25.79 -32.00 28.96
CA PRO A 190 -25.11 -32.40 30.21
C PRO A 190 -24.23 -33.65 30.08
N SER A 191 -24.46 -34.46 29.06
CA SER A 191 -23.71 -35.68 28.74
C SER A 191 -22.46 -35.41 27.90
N CYS A 192 -22.42 -34.30 27.16
CA CYS A 192 -21.30 -33.95 26.28
C CYS A 192 -20.20 -33.18 27.02
N ARG A 193 -20.59 -32.14 27.80
CA ARG A 193 -19.69 -31.27 28.59
C ARG A 193 -18.49 -30.66 27.85
N ALA A 194 -18.47 -30.71 26.52
CA ALA A 194 -17.40 -30.11 25.72
C ALA A 194 -17.42 -28.58 25.84
N GLU A 195 -16.27 -27.95 25.69
CA GLU A 195 -16.17 -26.49 25.58
C GLU A 195 -16.47 -26.05 24.15
N ILE A 196 -17.50 -25.22 23.97
CA ILE A 196 -17.93 -24.70 22.68
C ILE A 196 -17.42 -23.27 22.52
N PRO A 197 -16.66 -22.94 21.47
CA PRO A 197 -16.25 -21.57 21.20
C PRO A 197 -17.45 -20.71 20.78
N LEU A 198 -17.64 -19.58 21.45
CA LEU A 198 -18.67 -18.59 21.17
C LEU A 198 -18.28 -17.73 19.97
N LEU A 199 -18.33 -18.33 18.79
CA LEU A 199 -18.09 -17.68 17.51
C LEU A 199 -19.41 -17.48 16.75
N ARG A 200 -19.52 -16.39 15.98
CA ARG A 200 -20.67 -16.17 15.09
C ARG A 200 -20.77 -17.24 13.99
N SER A 201 -19.63 -17.80 13.58
CA SER A 201 -19.51 -18.82 12.54
C SER A 201 -18.25 -19.66 12.79
N LEU A 202 -18.34 -20.97 12.55
CA LEU A 202 -17.19 -21.88 12.56
C LEU A 202 -16.49 -21.98 11.19
N LEU A 203 -17.03 -21.30 10.18
CA LEU A 203 -16.45 -21.23 8.84
C LEU A 203 -15.46 -20.05 8.77
N VAL A 204 -14.20 -20.34 8.43
CA VAL A 204 -13.17 -19.32 8.17
C VAL A 204 -13.39 -18.66 6.80
N CYS A 205 -13.83 -19.43 5.80
CA CYS A 205 -14.20 -18.92 4.47
C CYS A 205 -15.43 -19.66 3.95
N ASN A 206 -16.35 -18.93 3.32
CA ASN A 206 -17.57 -19.47 2.70
C ASN A 206 -17.79 -18.88 1.29
N LYS A 207 -16.70 -18.64 0.53
CA LYS A 207 -16.78 -18.23 -0.88
C LYS A 207 -16.63 -19.47 -1.75
N LYS A 208 -17.50 -19.61 -2.77
CA LYS A 208 -17.55 -20.78 -3.66
C LYS A 208 -16.21 -21.13 -4.35
N ASP A 209 -15.35 -20.14 -4.56
CA ASP A 209 -14.07 -20.29 -5.27
C ASP A 209 -12.83 -20.27 -4.36
N LYS A 210 -13.02 -20.37 -3.04
CA LYS A 210 -11.92 -20.46 -2.06
C LYS A 210 -12.21 -21.56 -1.06
N GLU A 211 -11.40 -22.63 -1.07
CA GLU A 211 -11.49 -23.68 -0.07
C GLU A 211 -11.32 -23.08 1.33
N GLY A 212 -12.37 -23.19 2.14
CA GLY A 212 -12.36 -22.72 3.52
C GLY A 212 -11.62 -23.72 4.40
N GLY A 213 -10.48 -23.30 4.96
CA GLY A 213 -9.82 -24.07 6.00
C GLY A 213 -10.76 -24.30 7.19
N SER A 214 -10.79 -25.51 7.72
CA SER A 214 -11.51 -25.83 8.95
C SER A 214 -10.73 -25.37 10.17
N CYS A 215 -11.42 -24.76 11.14
CA CYS A 215 -10.84 -24.43 12.43
C CYS A 215 -10.48 -25.72 13.17
N HIS A 216 -9.19 -25.97 13.39
CA HIS A 216 -8.73 -27.06 14.23
C HIS A 216 -8.44 -26.50 15.62
N GLY A 217 -9.14 -27.02 16.63
CA GLY A 217 -8.82 -26.74 18.04
C GLY A 217 -7.44 -27.28 18.41
N TYR A 218 -6.76 -26.57 19.30
CA TYR A 218 -5.65 -27.11 20.07
C TYR A 218 -6.20 -27.82 21.30
#